data_AF-A0A1V4PJR2-F1
#
_entry.id   AF-A0A1V4PJR2-F1
#
_cell.length_a   1.000
_cell.length_b   1.000
_cell.length_c   1.000
_cell.angle_alpha   90.00
_cell.angle_beta   90.00
_cell.angle_gamma   90.00
#
_symmetry.space_group_name_H-M   'P 1'
#
loop_
_entity.id
_entity.type
_entity.pdbx_description
1 polymer ?
#
loop_
_entity_poly.entity_id
_entity_poly.type
_entity_poly.pdbx_seq_one_letter_code
_entity_poly.pdbx_strand_id
1 'polypeptide(L)'
;MPISHRDFNEQVVTFATDVENAITALRNDDWQVEAGLASQDSDRLRAVVDGSVQLRATGDNTVLAELSAVYKLCVDSFSHYLAVEHSSFVLKAKLDRAPIIRWEYDRDARSKPSSHIQ
;
A
#
# COMPACT_ATOMS: atom_id res chain seq x y z
N MET A 1 -0.94 -19.36 -19.95
CA MET A 1 0.52 -19.10 -20.08
C MET A 1 0.88 -18.22 -18.92
N PRO A 2 1.97 -18.51 -18.18
CA PRO A 2 2.34 -17.68 -17.04
C PRO A 2 2.61 -16.23 -17.49
N ILE A 3 2.27 -15.27 -16.65
CA ILE A 3 2.49 -13.84 -16.90
C ILE A 3 3.98 -13.56 -17.12
N SER A 4 4.32 -12.69 -18.07
CA SER A 4 5.70 -12.29 -18.31
C SER A 4 6.16 -11.22 -17.30
N HIS A 5 7.48 -11.04 -17.12
CA HIS A 5 8.03 -9.94 -16.32
C HIS A 5 7.52 -8.56 -16.74
N ARG A 6 7.42 -8.35 -18.06
CA ARG A 6 6.94 -7.07 -18.59
C ARG A 6 5.49 -6.85 -18.19
N ASP A 7 4.63 -7.81 -18.46
CA ASP A 7 3.19 -7.68 -18.17
C ASP A 7 2.93 -7.60 -16.66
N PHE A 8 3.73 -8.28 -15.83
CA PHE A 8 3.69 -8.14 -14.38
C PHE A 8 4.03 -6.72 -13.94
N ASN A 9 5.14 -6.15 -14.43
CA ASN A 9 5.53 -4.79 -14.09
C ASN A 9 4.53 -3.74 -14.61
N GLU A 10 3.90 -3.96 -15.78
CA GLU A 10 2.80 -3.11 -16.26
C GLU A 10 1.59 -3.13 -15.32
N GLN A 11 1.23 -4.31 -14.79
CA GLN A 11 0.17 -4.44 -13.78
C GLN A 11 0.56 -3.75 -12.46
N VAL A 12 1.83 -3.85 -12.03
CA VAL A 12 2.33 -3.15 -10.82
C VAL A 12 2.23 -1.64 -10.97
N VAL A 13 2.61 -1.09 -12.13
CA VAL A 13 2.49 0.35 -12.40
C VAL A 13 1.03 0.79 -12.38
N THR A 14 0.14 0.01 -13.02
CA THR A 14 -1.31 0.29 -13.00
C THR A 14 -1.85 0.29 -11.57
N PHE A 15 -1.47 -0.71 -10.77
CA PHE A 15 -1.84 -0.79 -9.36
C PHE A 15 -1.33 0.41 -8.55
N ALA A 16 -0.07 0.84 -8.77
CA ALA A 16 0.48 2.01 -8.11
C ALA A 16 -0.30 3.29 -8.45
N THR A 17 -0.69 3.47 -9.72
CA THR A 17 -1.55 4.58 -10.15
C THR A 17 -2.94 4.51 -9.51
N ASP A 18 -3.52 3.32 -9.35
CA ASP A 18 -4.80 3.16 -8.63
C ASP A 18 -4.69 3.54 -7.14
N VAL A 19 -3.58 3.17 -6.49
CA VAL A 19 -3.27 3.57 -5.11
C VAL A 19 -3.11 5.08 -5.00
N GLU A 20 -2.36 5.69 -5.91
CA GLU A 20 -2.21 7.14 -6.04
C GLU A 20 -3.57 7.84 -6.18
N ASN A 21 -4.41 7.36 -7.09
CA ASN A 21 -5.76 7.91 -7.29
C ASN A 21 -6.62 7.82 -6.03
N ALA A 22 -6.59 6.66 -5.35
CA ALA A 22 -7.34 6.44 -4.11
C ALA A 22 -6.86 7.35 -2.98
N ILE A 23 -5.54 7.57 -2.85
CA ILE A 23 -4.95 8.46 -1.86
C ILE A 23 -5.28 9.93 -2.19
N THR A 24 -5.20 10.32 -3.46
CA THR A 24 -5.47 11.70 -3.90
C THR A 24 -6.93 12.10 -3.65
N ALA A 25 -7.85 11.14 -3.67
CA ALA A 25 -9.25 11.37 -3.30
C ALA A 25 -9.43 11.86 -1.84
N LEU A 26 -8.43 11.68 -0.97
CA LEU A 26 -8.45 12.14 0.42
C LEU A 26 -8.13 13.64 0.60
N ARG A 27 -8.01 14.41 -0.49
CA ARG A 27 -7.81 15.88 -0.49
C ARG A 27 -6.61 16.34 0.37
N ASN A 28 -5.40 15.95 -0.01
CA ASN A 28 -4.16 16.56 0.50
C ASN A 28 -3.16 16.71 -0.64
N ASP A 29 -2.42 17.82 -0.65
CA ASP A 29 -1.56 18.25 -1.77
C ASP A 29 -0.18 17.55 -1.77
N ASP A 30 0.22 16.93 -0.66
CA ASP A 30 1.53 16.29 -0.50
C ASP A 30 1.40 14.77 -0.32
N TRP A 31 1.41 14.04 -1.43
CA TRP A 31 1.44 12.58 -1.46
C TRP A 31 2.67 12.09 -2.23
N GLN A 32 3.15 10.90 -1.86
CA GLN A 32 4.28 10.24 -2.51
C GLN A 32 3.92 8.76 -2.70
N VAL A 33 3.95 8.26 -3.94
CA VAL A 33 3.85 6.82 -4.23
C VAL A 33 5.12 6.38 -4.95
N GLU A 34 5.74 5.33 -4.45
CA GLU A 34 6.92 4.70 -5.02
C GLU A 34 6.63 3.23 -5.31
N ALA A 35 7.04 2.76 -6.49
CA ALA A 35 6.89 1.37 -6.90
C ALA A 35 8.27 0.74 -7.16
N GLY A 36 8.66 -0.22 -6.31
CA GLY A 36 9.79 -1.12 -6.53
C GLY A 36 9.38 -2.28 -7.42
N LEU A 37 9.74 -2.21 -8.70
CA LEU A 37 9.41 -3.23 -9.71
C LEU A 37 10.25 -4.51 -9.58
N ALA A 38 9.76 -5.59 -10.17
CA ALA A 38 10.54 -6.84 -10.24
C ALA A 38 11.73 -6.66 -11.19
N SER A 39 12.93 -7.03 -10.72
CA SER A 39 14.13 -7.09 -11.54
C SER A 39 13.99 -8.14 -12.64
N GLN A 40 14.52 -7.85 -13.83
CA GLN A 40 14.57 -8.81 -14.95
C GLN A 40 15.41 -10.05 -14.63
N ASP A 41 16.37 -9.94 -13.70
CA ASP A 41 17.26 -11.03 -13.30
C ASP A 41 16.70 -11.89 -12.15
N SER A 42 15.50 -11.57 -11.66
CA SER A 42 14.85 -12.31 -10.57
C SER A 42 13.95 -13.40 -11.12
N ASP A 43 14.19 -14.66 -10.73
CA ASP A 43 13.29 -15.80 -10.99
C ASP A 43 11.91 -15.62 -10.34
N ARG A 44 11.80 -14.72 -9.36
CA ARG A 44 10.56 -14.43 -8.64
C ARG A 44 10.01 -13.07 -9.04
N LEU A 45 8.78 -13.07 -9.53
CA LEU A 45 7.99 -11.87 -9.78
C LEU A 45 7.41 -11.35 -8.47
N ARG A 46 8.12 -10.39 -7.88
CA ARG A 46 7.73 -9.69 -6.67
C ARG A 46 7.98 -8.20 -6.83
N ALA A 47 7.06 -7.40 -6.30
CA ALA A 47 7.17 -5.95 -6.29
C ALA A 47 6.68 -5.39 -4.96
N VAL A 48 7.08 -4.15 -4.67
CA VAL A 48 6.61 -3.39 -3.53
C VAL A 48 6.05 -2.07 -4.02
N VAL A 49 4.88 -1.68 -3.52
CA VAL A 49 4.29 -0.35 -3.76
C VAL A 49 4.10 0.30 -2.40
N ASP A 50 4.75 1.44 -2.19
CA ASP A 50 4.70 2.23 -0.98
C ASP A 50 4.03 3.58 -1.30
N GLY A 51 3.03 3.96 -0.52
CA GLY A 51 2.33 5.24 -0.66
C GLY A 51 2.25 5.96 0.67
N SER A 52 2.45 7.28 0.69
CA SER A 52 2.25 8.09 1.89
C SER A 52 1.57 9.42 1.57
N VAL A 53 0.81 9.94 2.54
CA VAL A 53 0.15 11.24 2.46
C VAL A 53 0.13 11.92 3.82
N GLN A 54 0.38 13.22 3.83
CA GLN A 54 0.21 14.05 5.02
C GLN A 54 -1.26 14.43 5.19
N LEU A 55 -1.83 14.20 6.37
CA LEU A 55 -3.20 14.58 6.71
C LEU A 55 -3.20 15.90 7.47
N ARG A 56 -3.92 16.90 6.94
CA ARG A 56 -4.00 18.26 7.49
C ARG A 56 -5.39 18.55 8.07
N ALA A 57 -5.46 19.50 9.01
CA ALA A 57 -6.73 20.02 9.49
C ALA A 57 -7.41 20.85 8.39
N THR A 58 -8.75 20.82 8.32
CA THR A 58 -9.47 21.71 7.39
C THR A 58 -9.34 23.16 7.85
N GLY A 59 -8.79 24.02 6.99
CA GLY A 59 -8.67 25.47 7.23
C GLY A 59 -7.36 25.91 7.92
N ASP A 60 -6.47 24.98 8.24
CA ASP A 60 -5.13 25.26 8.76
C ASP A 60 -4.10 24.38 8.05
N ASN A 61 -2.91 24.90 7.78
CA ASN A 61 -1.85 24.14 7.11
C ASN A 61 -1.10 23.20 8.07
N THR A 62 -1.61 23.00 9.29
CA THR A 62 -1.02 22.12 10.29
C THR A 62 -1.20 20.65 9.90
N VAL A 63 -0.07 19.93 9.79
CA VAL A 63 -0.05 18.47 9.59
C VAL A 63 -0.38 17.78 10.90
N LEU A 64 -1.48 17.04 10.92
CA LEU A 64 -1.96 16.32 12.10
C LEU A 64 -1.45 14.88 12.14
N ALA A 65 -1.31 14.24 10.98
CA ALA A 65 -0.91 12.86 10.87
C ALA A 65 -0.28 12.55 9.51
N GLU A 66 0.31 11.37 9.41
CA GLU A 66 0.81 10.78 8.17
C GLU A 66 0.15 9.41 8.01
N LEU A 67 -0.51 9.19 6.88
CA LEU A 67 -1.02 7.90 6.48
C LEU A 67 -0.02 7.30 5.49
N SER A 68 0.44 6.07 5.76
CA SER A 68 1.20 5.28 4.80
C SER A 68 0.52 3.95 4.51
N ALA A 69 0.67 3.48 3.28
CA ALA A 69 0.19 2.21 2.79
C ALA A 69 1.36 1.48 2.12
N VAL A 70 1.54 0.20 2.45
CA VAL A 70 2.60 -0.65 1.90
C VAL A 70 1.96 -1.90 1.34
N TYR A 71 2.24 -2.22 0.09
CA TYR A 71 1.77 -3.41 -0.61
C TYR A 71 2.94 -4.25 -1.09
N LYS A 72 2.98 -5.52 -0.69
CA LYS A 72 3.88 -6.51 -1.28
C LYS A 72 3.07 -7.32 -2.28
N LEU A 73 3.55 -7.32 -3.52
CA LEU A 73 2.87 -7.90 -4.66
C LEU A 73 3.64 -9.12 -5.14
N CYS A 74 2.91 -10.16 -5.56
CA CYS A 74 3.44 -11.37 -6.16
C CYS A 74 2.53 -11.82 -7.30
N VAL A 75 2.83 -12.94 -7.92
CA VAL A 75 1.90 -13.60 -8.86
C VAL A 75 0.93 -14.47 -8.07
N ASP A 76 -0.31 -14.57 -8.56
CA ASP A 76 -1.31 -15.50 -8.03
C ASP A 76 -0.87 -16.97 -8.14
N SER A 77 -1.61 -17.87 -7.48
CA SER A 77 -1.30 -19.31 -7.46
C SER A 77 -1.36 -19.98 -8.84
N PHE A 78 -2.03 -19.36 -9.82
CA PHE A 78 -2.10 -19.84 -11.20
C PHE A 78 -1.08 -19.18 -12.12
N SER A 79 -0.21 -18.32 -11.59
CA SER A 79 0.83 -17.60 -12.31
C SER A 79 0.32 -16.69 -13.44
N HIS A 80 -0.91 -16.21 -13.37
CA HIS A 80 -1.57 -15.45 -14.43
C HIS A 80 -1.77 -13.96 -14.10
N TYR A 81 -1.88 -13.60 -12.82
CA TYR A 81 -2.27 -12.25 -12.42
C TYR A 81 -1.44 -11.72 -11.25
N LEU A 82 -1.36 -10.40 -11.16
CA LEU A 82 -0.88 -9.71 -9.96
C LEU A 82 -1.77 -10.06 -8.76
N ALA A 83 -1.14 -10.45 -7.66
CA ALA A 83 -1.78 -10.72 -6.39
C ALA A 83 -1.12 -9.89 -5.27
N VAL A 84 -1.92 -9.45 -4.31
CA VAL A 84 -1.42 -8.81 -3.08
C VAL A 84 -1.06 -9.90 -2.09
N GLU A 85 0.23 -10.07 -1.83
CA GLU A 85 0.74 -10.99 -0.80
C GLU A 85 0.56 -10.39 0.59
N HIS A 86 0.77 -9.09 0.73
CA HIS A 86 0.65 -8.39 2.00
C HIS A 86 0.24 -6.94 1.78
N SER A 87 -0.62 -6.42 2.66
CA SER A 87 -0.94 -5.00 2.76
C SER A 87 -0.84 -4.52 4.20
N SER A 88 -0.32 -3.32 4.38
CA SER A 88 -0.21 -2.66 5.69
C SER A 88 -0.59 -1.19 5.55
N PHE A 89 -1.34 -0.68 6.52
CA PHE A 89 -1.73 0.72 6.62
C PHE A 89 -1.31 1.25 7.98
N VAL A 90 -0.59 2.37 7.99
CA VAL A 90 -0.08 2.97 9.22
C VAL A 90 -0.49 4.42 9.28
N LEU A 91 -1.24 4.79 10.32
CA LEU A 91 -1.59 6.17 10.63
C LEU A 91 -0.74 6.65 11.81
N LYS A 92 0.16 7.60 11.58
CA LYS A 92 1.01 8.19 12.62
C LYS A 92 0.57 9.62 12.91
N ALA A 93 0.10 9.89 14.11
CA ALA A 93 -0.12 11.27 14.56
C ALA A 93 1.23 12.02 14.64
N LYS A 94 1.27 13.25 14.11
CA LYS A 94 2.42 14.17 14.23
C LYS A 94 2.27 15.11 15.44
N LEU A 95 1.03 15.38 15.86
CA LEU A 95 0.77 16.06 17.13
C LEU A 95 0.87 15.04 18.26
N ASP A 96 1.85 15.26 19.12
CA ASP A 96 2.28 14.36 20.18
C ASP A 96 1.15 14.03 21.17
N ARG A 97 0.51 12.88 20.95
CA ARG A 97 -0.10 12.01 21.96
C ARG A 97 0.09 10.57 21.49
N ALA A 98 0.39 9.67 22.42
CA ALA A 98 0.60 8.25 22.16
C ALA A 98 -0.42 7.70 21.14
N PRO A 99 0.01 6.91 20.13
CA PRO A 99 -0.86 6.46 19.05
C PRO A 99 -2.05 5.68 19.63
N ILE A 100 -3.28 6.03 19.23
CA ILE A 100 -4.50 5.41 19.79
C ILE A 100 -4.96 4.20 18.95
N ILE A 101 -4.51 4.01 17.69
CA ILE A 101 -5.01 2.92 16.86
C ILE A 101 -3.97 2.42 15.85
N ARG A 102 -3.70 1.12 15.83
CA ARG A 102 -2.96 0.39 14.78
C ARG A 102 -3.88 -0.68 14.20
N TRP A 103 -4.26 -0.60 12.93
CA TRP A 103 -5.02 -1.66 12.28
C TRP A 103 -4.10 -2.57 11.46
N GLU A 104 -3.87 -3.78 11.94
CA GLU A 104 -3.28 -4.85 11.15
C GLU A 104 -4.41 -5.65 10.49
N TYR A 105 -4.40 -5.71 9.16
CA TYR A 105 -5.37 -6.50 8.39
C TYR A 105 -4.73 -7.84 8.06
N ASP A 106 -4.85 -8.80 8.98
CA ASP A 106 -4.41 -10.16 8.74
C ASP A 106 -5.51 -10.92 7.99
N ARG A 107 -5.31 -11.19 6.69
CA ARG A 107 -6.18 -12.08 5.93
C ARG A 107 -5.56 -13.45 5.85
N ASP A 108 -5.94 -14.32 6.79
CA ASP A 108 -5.76 -15.76 6.61
C ASP A 108 -7.07 -16.36 6.09
N ALA A 109 -7.00 -17.25 5.10
CA ALA A 109 -8.20 -17.75 4.40
C ALA A 109 -9.21 -18.51 5.29
N ARG A 110 -8.83 -18.81 6.55
CA ARG A 110 -9.63 -19.52 7.55
C ARG A 110 -9.77 -18.78 8.89
N SER A 111 -9.26 -17.56 9.04
CA SER A 111 -9.39 -16.80 10.29
C SER A 111 -10.42 -15.69 10.15
N LYS A 112 -11.12 -15.40 11.26
CA LYS A 112 -11.97 -14.20 11.33
C LYS A 112 -11.06 -12.98 11.37
N PRO A 113 -11.41 -11.88 10.69
CA PRO A 113 -10.64 -10.64 10.77
C PRO A 113 -10.55 -10.20 12.23
N SER A 114 -9.32 -10.10 12.75
CA SER A 114 -9.05 -9.63 14.11
C SER A 114 -8.38 -8.27 14.05
N SER A 115 -9.04 -7.24 14.56
CA SER A 115 -8.42 -5.93 14.80
C SER A 115 -7.81 -5.90 16.21
N HIS A 116 -6.52 -5.64 16.34
CA HIS A 116 -5.88 -5.36 17.61
C HIS A 116 -5.86 -3.84 17.84
N ILE A 117 -6.42 -3.36 18.94
CA ILE A 117 -6.34 -1.95 19.36
C ILE A 117 -5.45 -1.93 20.60
N GLN A 118 -4.33 -1.22 20.56
CA GLN A 118 -3.41 -1.03 21.68
C GLN A 118 -3.55 0.38 22.24
#